data_AF-A0A376NWF1-F1
#
_entry.id   AF-A0A376NWF1-F1
#
_cell.length_a   1.000
_cell.length_b   1.000
_cell.length_c   1.000
_cell.angle_alpha   90.00
_cell.angle_beta   90.00
_cell.angle_gamma   90.00
#
_symmetry.space_group_name_H-M   'P 1'
#
loop_
_entity.id
_entity.type
_entity.pdbx_description
1 polymer ?
#
loop_
_entity_poly.entity_id
_entity_poly.type
_entity_poly.pdbx_seq_one_letter_code
_entity_poly.pdbx_strand_id
1 'polypeptide(L)'
;MNAEIQRIVDDMFETMYAEEGIGLAATQVDIHQRIIVIDVSENRDERLVLINPELLEKSGETGIEEGCLSIPEQRALVPRAEKVKIRALDRDGKPFELEADGLLAICIQHEMDHLVGKLFMDYLSPLKQQRIRQKVEKLDRLKARA
;
A
#
# COMPACT_ATOMS: atom_id res chain seq x y z
N MET A 1 20.74 -11.81 10.47
CA MET A 1 19.68 -11.43 9.51
C MET A 1 18.63 -12.53 9.49
N ASN A 2 17.34 -12.20 9.51
CA ASN A 2 16.27 -13.21 9.54
C ASN A 2 15.94 -13.65 8.10
N ALA A 3 16.30 -14.89 7.75
CA ALA A 3 16.06 -15.46 6.41
C ALA A 3 14.55 -15.55 6.06
N GLU A 4 13.69 -15.61 7.07
CA GLU A 4 12.23 -15.60 6.88
C GLU A 4 11.75 -14.26 6.35
N ILE A 5 12.21 -13.15 6.93
CA ILE A 5 11.85 -11.79 6.49
C ILE A 5 12.30 -11.55 5.04
N GLN A 6 13.50 -12.02 4.67
CA GLN A 6 13.98 -11.88 3.30
C GLN A 6 13.04 -12.54 2.29
N ARG A 7 12.64 -13.79 2.57
CA ARG A 7 11.69 -14.53 1.73
C ARG A 7 10.34 -13.84 1.65
N ILE A 8 9.78 -13.41 2.77
CA ILE A 8 8.52 -12.66 2.79
C ILE A 8 8.61 -11.42 1.88
N VAL A 9 9.69 -10.66 1.99
CA VAL A 9 9.88 -9.47 1.15
C VAL A 9 10.03 -9.82 -0.34
N ASP A 10 10.75 -10.90 -0.68
CA ASP A 10 10.87 -11.34 -2.08
C ASP A 10 9.51 -11.77 -2.64
N ASP A 11 8.77 -12.62 -1.91
CA ASP A 11 7.43 -13.10 -2.29
C ASP A 11 6.43 -11.94 -2.44
N MET A 12 6.53 -10.93 -1.57
CA MET A 12 5.72 -9.71 -1.65
C MET A 12 6.03 -8.90 -2.91
N PHE A 13 7.30 -8.74 -3.30
CA PHE A 13 7.65 -8.08 -4.56
C PHE A 13 7.14 -8.87 -5.77
N GLU A 14 7.33 -10.19 -5.78
CA GLU A 14 6.81 -11.05 -6.86
C GLU A 14 5.30 -10.89 -7.03
N THR A 15 4.56 -10.94 -5.91
CA THR A 15 3.10 -10.73 -5.90
C THR A 15 2.72 -9.34 -6.38
N MET A 16 3.37 -8.30 -5.87
CA MET A 16 3.12 -6.91 -6.25
C MET A 16 3.30 -6.71 -7.76
N TYR A 17 4.37 -7.26 -8.33
CA TYR A 17 4.64 -7.13 -9.77
C TYR A 17 3.70 -7.96 -10.64
N ALA A 18 3.27 -9.14 -10.18
CA ALA A 18 2.31 -10.00 -10.88
C ALA A 18 0.93 -9.33 -11.02
N GLU A 19 0.54 -8.54 -10.01
CA GLU A 19 -0.71 -7.78 -9.99
C GLU A 19 -0.57 -6.34 -10.53
N GLU A 20 0.56 -6.05 -11.21
CA GLU A 20 0.87 -4.73 -11.77
C GLU A 20 0.81 -3.56 -10.76
N GLY A 21 1.03 -3.86 -9.48
CA GLY A 21 1.06 -2.89 -8.38
C GLY A 21 2.39 -2.16 -8.25
N ILE A 22 2.35 -1.05 -7.51
CA ILE A 22 3.52 -0.23 -7.14
C ILE A 22 3.79 -0.24 -5.62
N GLY A 23 2.89 -0.87 -4.85
CA GLY A 23 2.97 -1.01 -3.40
C GLY A 23 2.20 -2.24 -2.95
N LEU A 24 2.68 -2.88 -1.88
CA LEU A 24 2.00 -3.98 -1.21
C LEU A 24 2.37 -4.02 0.27
N ALA A 25 1.35 -4.03 1.12
CA ALA A 25 1.47 -4.30 2.55
C ALA A 25 1.28 -5.79 2.85
N ALA A 26 2.06 -6.31 3.79
CA ALA A 26 2.03 -7.74 4.15
C ALA A 26 0.63 -8.22 4.61
N THR A 27 -0.16 -7.33 5.22
CA THR A 27 -1.55 -7.63 5.63
C THR A 27 -2.47 -7.96 4.46
N GLN A 28 -2.16 -7.51 3.24
CA GLN A 28 -2.94 -7.83 2.03
C GLN A 28 -2.76 -9.28 1.56
N VAL A 29 -1.67 -9.93 2.00
CA VAL A 29 -1.35 -11.34 1.72
C VAL A 29 -1.42 -12.20 2.98
N ASP A 30 -2.25 -11.79 3.95
CA ASP A 30 -2.51 -12.51 5.22
C ASP A 30 -1.27 -12.72 6.11
N ILE A 31 -0.28 -11.82 5.98
CA ILE A 31 0.91 -11.79 6.83
C ILE A 31 0.76 -10.63 7.82
N HIS A 32 0.48 -10.94 9.08
CA HIS A 32 0.29 -9.94 10.16
C HIS A 32 1.62 -9.36 10.69
N GLN A 33 2.52 -8.97 9.79
CA GLN A 33 3.75 -8.25 10.09
C GLN A 33 3.66 -6.83 9.51
N ARG A 34 4.31 -5.87 10.17
CA ARG A 34 4.37 -4.48 9.68
C ARG A 34 5.45 -4.34 8.61
N ILE A 35 5.22 -4.93 7.44
CA ILE A 35 6.14 -4.92 6.30
C ILE A 35 5.42 -4.35 5.08
N ILE A 36 6.10 -3.45 4.39
CA ILE A 36 5.64 -2.84 3.14
C ILE A 36 6.75 -2.97 2.10
N VAL A 37 6.37 -3.32 0.87
CA VAL A 37 7.24 -3.21 -0.32
C VAL A 37 6.66 -2.17 -1.27
N ILE A 38 7.52 -1.35 -1.86
CA ILE A 38 7.15 -0.28 -2.79
C ILE A 38 8.14 -0.26 -3.95
N ASP A 39 7.64 -0.02 -5.15
CA ASP A 39 8.43 0.31 -6.32
C ASP A 39 7.62 1.21 -7.26
N VAL A 40 7.94 2.50 -7.26
CA VAL A 40 7.26 3.52 -8.08
C VAL A 40 8.07 3.89 -9.33
N SER A 41 9.21 3.23 -9.55
CA SER A 41 10.07 3.49 -10.70
C SER A 41 9.43 2.94 -11.98
N GLU A 42 9.63 3.64 -13.11
CA GLU A 42 9.12 3.18 -14.40
C GLU A 42 9.75 1.84 -14.82
N ASN A 43 11.01 1.62 -14.47
CA ASN A 43 11.78 0.42 -14.85
C ASN A 43 11.69 -0.73 -13.84
N ARG A 44 10.98 -0.55 -12.71
CA ARG A 44 10.89 -1.52 -11.61
C ARG A 44 12.25 -1.94 -11.02
N ASP A 45 13.14 -0.97 -10.87
CA ASP A 45 14.50 -1.15 -10.37
C ASP A 45 14.80 -0.41 -9.05
N GLU A 46 13.86 0.39 -8.54
CA GLU A 46 13.99 1.13 -7.27
C GLU A 46 13.13 0.51 -6.15
N ARG A 47 13.50 -0.71 -5.74
CA ARG A 47 12.82 -1.42 -4.64
C ARG A 47 13.04 -0.75 -3.29
N LEU A 48 11.95 -0.38 -2.63
CA LEU A 48 11.91 0.13 -1.27
C LEU A 48 11.22 -0.86 -0.33
N VAL A 49 11.84 -1.12 0.82
CA VAL A 49 11.31 -2.02 1.86
C VAL A 49 11.21 -1.25 3.16
N LEU A 50 10.01 -1.21 3.74
CA LEU A 50 9.75 -0.53 4.99
C LEU A 50 9.27 -1.55 6.03
N ILE A 51 10.13 -1.89 6.99
CA ILE A 51 9.80 -2.75 8.12
C ILE A 51 9.55 -1.88 9.35
N ASN A 52 8.44 -2.14 10.03
CA ASN A 52 7.94 -1.35 11.16
C ASN A 52 7.90 0.17 10.90
N PRO A 53 7.30 0.64 9.78
CA PRO A 53 7.27 2.04 9.46
C PRO A 53 6.47 2.85 10.49
N GLU A 54 7.01 4.02 10.81
CA GLU A 54 6.44 5.05 11.68
C GLU A 54 6.41 6.39 10.92
N LEU A 55 5.25 7.07 10.96
CA LEU A 55 5.08 8.38 10.35
C LEU A 55 5.52 9.45 11.34
N LEU A 56 6.63 10.14 11.04
CA LEU A 56 7.19 11.19 11.90
C LEU A 56 6.53 12.53 11.61
N GLU A 57 6.41 12.90 10.34
CA GLU A 57 5.85 14.17 9.90
C GLU A 57 5.04 14.00 8.62
N LYS A 58 4.04 14.86 8.44
CA LYS A 58 3.28 14.99 7.18
C LYS A 58 2.91 16.45 6.95
N SER A 59 2.97 16.90 5.70
CA SER A 59 2.64 18.27 5.35
C SER A 59 2.11 18.38 3.92
N GLY A 60 1.46 19.51 3.64
CA GLY A 60 0.76 19.75 2.37
C GLY A 60 -0.52 18.92 2.22
N GLU A 61 -1.27 19.22 1.18
CA GLU A 61 -2.49 18.50 0.81
C GLU A 61 -2.46 18.24 -0.69
N THR A 62 -2.69 16.99 -1.07
CA THR A 62 -2.79 16.55 -2.45
C THR A 62 -3.88 15.50 -2.57
N GLY A 63 -4.11 14.99 -3.77
CA GLY A 63 -4.96 13.82 -3.97
C GLY A 63 -4.79 13.24 -5.37
N ILE A 64 -4.88 11.92 -5.46
CA ILE A 64 -4.88 11.20 -6.73
C ILE A 64 -6.01 10.18 -6.76
N GLU A 65 -6.33 9.68 -7.96
CA GLU A 65 -7.19 8.50 -8.08
C GLU A 65 -6.41 7.24 -7.68
N GLU A 66 -6.63 6.80 -6.45
CA GLU A 66 -6.08 5.57 -5.91
C GLU A 66 -6.94 4.38 -6.30
N GLY A 67 -6.28 3.26 -6.57
CA GLY A 67 -6.87 1.93 -6.56
C GLY A 67 -6.20 1.09 -5.46
N CYS A 68 -6.69 -0.13 -5.25
CA CYS A 68 -6.11 -1.05 -4.30
C CYS A 68 -6.26 -2.49 -4.80
N LEU A 69 -5.21 -3.30 -4.69
CA LEU A 69 -5.27 -4.71 -5.08
C LEU A 69 -6.34 -5.48 -4.29
N SER A 70 -6.61 -5.06 -3.05
CA SER A 70 -7.65 -5.65 -2.20
C SER A 70 -9.08 -5.18 -2.54
N ILE A 71 -9.25 -4.19 -3.43
CA ILE A 71 -10.55 -3.67 -3.89
C ILE A 71 -10.52 -3.58 -5.43
N PRO A 72 -10.69 -4.70 -6.14
CA PRO A 72 -10.48 -4.76 -7.58
C PRO A 72 -11.46 -3.88 -8.36
N GLU A 73 -10.97 -3.32 -9.48
CA GLU A 73 -11.73 -2.51 -10.44
C GLU A 73 -12.32 -1.20 -9.88
N GLN A 74 -12.00 -0.81 -8.65
CA GLN A 74 -12.47 0.43 -8.06
C GLN A 74 -11.34 1.43 -7.89
N ARG A 75 -11.62 2.68 -8.27
CA ARG A 75 -10.73 3.82 -8.04
C ARG A 75 -11.53 4.99 -7.49
N ALA A 76 -10.89 5.82 -6.68
CA ALA A 76 -11.46 7.08 -6.23
C ALA A 76 -10.38 8.10 -5.90
N LEU A 77 -10.72 9.39 -6.03
CA LEU A 77 -9.90 10.48 -5.53
C LEU A 77 -9.83 10.43 -4.00
N VAL A 78 -8.62 10.34 -3.45
CA VAL A 78 -8.36 10.26 -2.00
C VAL A 78 -7.43 11.40 -1.59
N PRO A 79 -7.77 12.17 -0.55
CA PRO A 79 -6.90 13.22 -0.03
C PRO A 79 -5.72 12.60 0.74
N ARG A 80 -4.52 13.10 0.48
CA ARG A 80 -3.26 12.67 1.09
C ARG A 80 -2.40 13.86 1.48
N ALA A 81 -1.44 13.64 2.37
CA ALA A 81 -0.36 14.61 2.53
C ALA A 81 0.54 14.59 1.30
N GLU A 82 0.96 15.76 0.86
CA GLU A 82 1.86 15.91 -0.29
C GLU A 82 3.27 15.38 0.03
N LYS A 83 3.71 15.58 1.28
CA LYS A 83 5.02 15.16 1.78
C LYS A 83 4.88 14.40 3.08
N VAL A 84 5.72 13.38 3.24
CA VAL A 84 5.82 12.60 4.48
C VAL A 84 7.26 12.38 4.86
N LYS A 85 7.50 12.32 6.16
CA LYS A 85 8.75 11.83 6.74
C LYS A 85 8.45 10.59 7.55
N ILE A 86 9.12 9.49 7.25
CA ILE A 86 8.96 8.21 7.94
C ILE A 86 10.27 7.74 8.53
N ARG A 87 10.16 6.89 9.55
CA ARG A 87 11.24 6.04 10.05
C ARG A 87 10.86 4.58 9.82
N ALA A 88 11.81 3.77 9.37
CA ALA A 88 11.61 2.34 9.20
C ALA A 88 12.94 1.58 9.38
N LEU A 89 12.87 0.26 9.38
CA LEU A 89 14.02 -0.60 9.12
C LEU A 89 14.02 -1.00 7.65
N ASP A 90 15.19 -1.04 7.03
CA ASP A 90 15.37 -1.53 5.67
C ASP A 90 15.29 -3.08 5.62
N ARG A 91 15.48 -3.63 4.41
CA ARG A 91 15.54 -5.08 4.21
C ARG A 91 16.61 -5.77 5.08
N ASP A 92 17.71 -5.12 5.39
CA ASP A 92 18.77 -5.67 6.25
C ASP A 92 18.47 -5.52 7.76
N GLY A 93 17.40 -4.81 8.11
CA GLY A 93 17.05 -4.47 9.48
C GLY A 93 17.77 -3.22 10.02
N LYS A 94 18.40 -2.41 9.15
CA LYS A 94 19.06 -1.17 9.55
C LYS A 94 18.03 -0.04 9.62
N PRO A 95 18.04 0.78 10.69
CA PRO A 95 17.13 1.90 10.79
C PRO A 95 17.52 3.02 9.83
N PHE A 96 16.51 3.65 9.23
CA PHE A 96 16.67 4.83 8.40
C PHE A 96 15.44 5.75 8.51
N GLU A 97 15.63 7.00 8.10
CA GLU A 97 14.55 7.95 7.88
C GLU A 97 14.50 8.30 6.39
N LEU A 98 13.28 8.53 5.89
CA LEU A 98 13.02 8.88 4.51
C LEU A 98 12.03 10.03 4.45
N GLU A 99 12.42 11.07 3.73
CA GLU A 99 11.50 12.13 3.29
C GLU A 99 11.06 11.80 1.87
N ALA A 100 9.75 11.76 1.64
CA ALA A 100 9.15 11.45 0.36
C ALA A 100 8.09 12.49 0.01
N ASP A 101 7.93 12.72 -1.29
CA ASP A 101 6.86 13.54 -1.86
C ASP A 101 6.21 12.84 -3.06
N GLY A 102 5.22 13.49 -3.67
CA GLY A 102 4.58 13.03 -4.89
C GLY A 102 3.97 11.63 -4.76
N LEU A 103 4.18 10.79 -5.79
CA LEU A 103 3.60 9.44 -5.85
C LEU A 103 4.13 8.54 -4.73
N LEU A 104 5.42 8.66 -4.39
CA LEU A 104 6.03 7.85 -3.33
C LEU A 104 5.41 8.17 -1.96
N ALA A 105 5.22 9.45 -1.63
CA ALA A 105 4.56 9.85 -0.39
C ALA A 105 3.13 9.31 -0.30
N ILE A 106 2.39 9.33 -1.41
CA ILE A 106 1.02 8.80 -1.47
C ILE A 106 1.02 7.28 -1.27
N CYS A 107 1.90 6.56 -1.97
CA CYS A 107 2.02 5.12 -1.86
C CYS A 107 2.39 4.69 -0.43
N ILE A 108 3.36 5.35 0.21
CA ILE A 108 3.72 5.09 1.61
C ILE A 108 2.50 5.26 2.54
N GLN A 109 1.74 6.34 2.38
CA GLN A 109 0.53 6.55 3.19
C GLN A 109 -0.54 5.48 2.96
N HIS A 110 -0.73 5.05 1.71
CA HIS A 110 -1.66 3.98 1.36
C HIS A 110 -1.25 2.64 2.01
N GLU A 111 0.01 2.25 1.85
CA GLU A 111 0.49 0.97 2.38
C GLU A 111 0.55 0.97 3.92
N MET A 112 0.84 2.11 4.55
CA MET A 112 0.77 2.24 6.00
C MET A 112 -0.67 2.15 6.54
N ASP A 113 -1.68 2.59 5.79
CA ASP A 113 -3.09 2.43 6.16
C ASP A 113 -3.48 0.94 6.21
N HIS A 114 -2.99 0.11 5.28
CA HIS A 114 -3.22 -1.34 5.31
C HIS A 114 -2.67 -2.01 6.57
N LEU A 115 -1.54 -1.53 7.11
CA LEU A 115 -0.96 -2.06 8.35
C LEU A 115 -1.83 -1.81 9.58
N VAL A 116 -2.83 -0.92 9.49
CA VAL A 116 -3.79 -0.62 10.55
C VAL A 116 -5.23 -0.97 10.14
N GLY A 117 -5.40 -1.74 9.07
CA GLY A 117 -6.71 -2.21 8.61
C GLY A 117 -7.59 -1.11 8.01
N LYS A 118 -6.99 -0.04 7.49
CA LYS A 118 -7.69 1.06 6.82
C LYS A 118 -7.51 0.94 5.32
N LEU A 119 -8.58 1.17 4.57
CA LEU A 119 -8.61 1.13 3.11
C LEU A 119 -8.85 2.54 2.55
N PHE A 120 -8.46 2.77 1.30
CA PHE A 120 -8.65 4.07 0.64
C PHE A 120 -10.13 4.51 0.63
N MET A 121 -11.07 3.55 0.54
CA MET A 121 -12.50 3.83 0.55
C MET A 121 -12.98 4.44 1.87
N ASP A 122 -12.28 4.23 2.97
CA ASP A 122 -12.65 4.79 4.28
C ASP A 122 -12.53 6.32 4.32
N TYR A 123 -11.82 6.92 3.37
CA TYR A 123 -11.76 8.37 3.17
C TYR A 123 -12.94 8.93 2.37
N LEU A 124 -13.76 8.07 1.76
CA LEU A 124 -14.88 8.48 0.92
C LEU A 124 -16.16 8.67 1.74
N SER A 125 -17.12 9.40 1.17
CA SER A 125 -18.44 9.54 1.78
C SER A 125 -19.15 8.19 1.95
N PRO A 126 -20.03 8.03 2.95
CA PRO A 126 -20.73 6.77 3.20
C PRO A 126 -21.46 6.20 1.97
N LEU A 127 -22.06 7.07 1.14
CA LEU A 127 -22.72 6.66 -0.10
C LEU A 127 -21.73 6.09 -1.14
N LYS A 128 -20.52 6.67 -1.25
CA LYS A 128 -19.47 6.14 -2.15
C LYS A 128 -18.94 4.81 -1.63
N GLN A 129 -18.71 4.71 -0.31
CA GLN A 129 -18.30 3.46 0.33
C GLN A 129 -19.29 2.33 0.07
N GLN A 130 -20.59 2.57 0.28
CA GLN A 130 -21.64 1.58 0.06
C GLN A 130 -21.68 1.11 -1.40
N ARG A 131 -21.56 2.04 -2.36
CA ARG A 131 -21.52 1.69 -3.79
C ARG A 131 -20.32 0.81 -4.14
N ILE A 132 -19.15 1.10 -3.59
CA ILE A 132 -17.93 0.28 -3.79
C ILE A 132 -18.15 -1.13 -3.22
N ARG A 133 -18.64 -1.26 -1.98
CA ARG A 133 -18.93 -2.57 -1.37
C ARG A 133 -19.87 -3.41 -2.22
N GLN A 134 -20.96 -2.83 -2.70
CA GLN A 134 -21.93 -3.53 -3.56
C GLN A 134 -21.31 -4.02 -4.88
N LYS A 135 -20.38 -3.26 -5.46
CA LYS A 135 -19.68 -3.67 -6.69
C LYS A 135 -18.71 -4.82 -6.42
N VAL A 136 -17.93 -4.74 -5.34
CA VAL A 136 -17.00 -5.81 -4.94
C VAL A 136 -17.78 -7.10 -4.65
N GLU A 137 -18.85 -7.04 -3.86
CA GLU A 137 -19.72 -8.20 -3.58
C GLU A 137 -20.29 -8.83 -4.86
N LYS A 138 -20.64 -7.99 -5.86
CA LYS A 138 -21.12 -8.48 -7.16
C LYS A 138 -20.00 -9.18 -7.94
N LEU A 139 -18.79 -8.62 -7.95
CA LEU A 139 -17.63 -9.21 -8.62
C LEU A 139 -17.27 -10.55 -8.00
N ASP A 140 -17.22 -10.64 -6.67
CA ASP A 140 -16.92 -11.89 -5.97
C ASP A 140 -17.93 -12.99 -6.29
N ARG A 141 -19.23 -12.64 -6.35
CA ARG A 141 -20.29 -13.58 -6.78
C ARG A 141 -20.14 -14.03 -8.22
N LEU A 142 -19.64 -13.18 -9.12
CA LEU A 142 -19.41 -13.54 -10.52
C LEU A 142 -18.19 -14.45 -10.66
N LYS A 143 -17.08 -14.14 -9.97
CA LYS A 143 -15.87 -14.97 -9.94
C LYS A 143 -16.13 -16.34 -9.35
N ALA A 144 -16.91 -16.44 -8.27
CA ALA A 144 -17.26 -17.74 -7.65
C ALA A 144 -18.18 -18.63 -8.52
N ARG A 145 -18.74 -18.09 -9.61
CA ARG A 145 -19.58 -18.83 -10.57
C ARG A 145 -18.85 -19.24 -11.84
N ALA A 146 -17.65 -18.68 -12.07
CA ALA A 146 -16.78 -19.01 -13.19
C ALA A 146 -15.89 -20.20 -12.84
#